data_AF-A0A0B6XTG0-F1
#
_entry.id   AF-A0A0B6XTG0-F1
#
_cell.length_a   1.000
_cell.length_b   1.000
_cell.length_c   1.000
_cell.angle_alpha   90.00
_cell.angle_beta   90.00
_cell.angle_gamma   90.00
#
_symmetry.space_group_name_H-M   'P 1'
#
loop_
_entity.id
_entity.type
_entity.pdbx_description
1 polymer ?
#
loop_
_entity_poly.entity_id
_entity_poly.type
_entity_poly.pdbx_seq_one_letter_code
_entity_poly.pdbx_strand_id
1 'polypeptide(L)'
;MAESDLDKKRREALQLLHPVCKSLMTDICKENIAKLISALGEVDVSVMQDIQQYILFPIQNGLHLKNLSESLLCSLCEVLVLILKKTEITVTGIFFDIFHPLMFNVTPIESHNKVSDLMEDTKAAVVQAVKCLLESCTEKVLSDFYIYDNLPAIGQVVAFLLSLA
;
A
#
# COMPACT_ATOMS: atom_id res chain seq x y z
N MET A 1 12.97 -14.01 32.85
CA MET A 1 12.29 -12.77 32.42
C MET A 1 11.01 -13.19 31.74
N ALA A 2 9.84 -12.83 32.28
CA ALA A 2 8.57 -13.20 31.67
C ALA A 2 8.43 -12.43 30.36
N GLU A 3 8.09 -13.14 29.31
CA GLU A 3 7.83 -12.58 27.99
C GLU A 3 6.52 -11.79 28.01
N SER A 4 6.51 -10.59 27.43
CA SER A 4 5.29 -9.78 27.41
C SER A 4 4.25 -10.44 26.48
N ASP A 5 2.96 -10.30 26.81
CA ASP A 5 1.87 -10.84 25.97
C ASP A 5 1.92 -10.28 24.53
N LEU A 6 2.33 -9.01 24.39
CA LEU A 6 2.57 -8.36 23.09
C LEU A 6 3.72 -9.02 22.32
N ASP A 7 4.82 -9.38 22.99
CA ASP A 7 5.94 -10.08 22.35
C ASP A 7 5.54 -11.45 21.81
N LYS A 8 4.64 -12.14 22.51
CA LYS A 8 4.11 -13.42 22.06
C LYS A 8 3.24 -13.24 20.81
N LYS A 9 2.25 -12.33 20.86
CA LYS A 9 1.37 -12.01 19.72
C LYS A 9 2.15 -11.58 18.48
N ARG A 10 3.18 -10.75 18.67
CA ARG A 10 4.06 -10.29 17.59
C ARG A 10 4.77 -11.46 16.89
N ARG A 11 5.30 -12.41 17.67
CA ARG A 11 5.97 -13.59 17.07
C ARG A 11 4.99 -14.51 16.36
N GLU A 12 3.81 -14.74 16.92
CA GLU A 12 2.76 -15.54 16.29
C GLU A 12 2.34 -14.92 14.95
N ALA A 13 2.13 -13.60 14.92
CA ALA A 13 1.84 -12.85 13.70
C ALA A 13 2.95 -13.00 12.64
N LEU A 14 4.22 -12.86 13.04
CA LEU A 14 5.34 -13.04 12.12
C LEU A 14 5.47 -14.48 11.62
N GLN A 15 5.26 -15.49 12.47
CA GLN A 15 5.28 -16.90 12.05
C GLN A 15 4.20 -17.20 11.02
N LEU A 16 3.01 -16.61 11.17
CA LEU A 16 1.92 -16.74 10.23
C LEU A 16 2.20 -16.02 8.90
N LEU A 17 2.67 -14.76 8.98
CA LEU A 17 2.86 -13.90 7.80
C LEU A 17 4.11 -14.25 7.00
N HIS A 18 5.16 -14.78 7.64
CA HIS A 18 6.44 -15.05 6.98
C HIS A 18 6.36 -15.91 5.70
N PRO A 19 5.74 -17.11 5.71
CA PRO A 19 5.63 -17.93 4.50
C PRO A 19 4.81 -17.25 3.40
N VAL A 20 3.81 -16.46 3.78
CA VAL A 20 2.92 -15.77 2.84
C VAL A 20 3.63 -14.59 2.18
N CYS A 21 4.29 -13.74 2.96
CA CYS A 21 5.11 -12.64 2.45
C CYS A 21 6.26 -13.16 1.58
N LYS A 22 6.89 -14.28 1.94
CA LYS A 22 7.94 -14.91 1.11
C LYS A 22 7.39 -15.40 -0.23
N SER A 23 6.20 -16.02 -0.22
CA SER A 23 5.54 -16.48 -1.44
C SER A 23 5.19 -15.30 -2.34
N LEU A 24 4.63 -14.23 -1.77
CA LEU A 24 4.28 -13.01 -2.50
C LEU A 24 5.53 -12.32 -3.09
N MET A 25 6.64 -12.25 -2.35
CA MET A 25 7.90 -11.71 -2.87
C MET A 25 8.50 -12.53 -4.02
N THR A 26 8.16 -13.82 -4.12
CA THR A 26 8.66 -14.70 -5.18
C THR A 26 7.77 -14.65 -6.41
N ASP A 27 6.45 -14.66 -6.20
CA ASP A 27 5.45 -14.63 -7.26
C ASP A 27 4.25 -13.77 -6.82
N ILE A 28 4.07 -12.64 -7.51
CA ILE A 28 2.98 -11.71 -7.25
C ILE A 28 1.79 -12.11 -8.12
N CYS A 29 0.87 -12.84 -7.50
CA CYS A 29 -0.36 -13.30 -8.12
C CYS A 29 -1.56 -13.16 -7.17
N LYS A 30 -2.78 -13.19 -7.72
CA LYS A 30 -4.02 -13.01 -6.96
C LYS A 30 -4.18 -14.03 -5.83
N GLU A 31 -3.73 -15.26 -6.04
CA GLU A 31 -3.80 -16.32 -5.03
C GLU A 31 -2.92 -16.01 -3.81
N ASN A 32 -1.69 -15.55 -4.04
CA ASN A 32 -0.78 -15.18 -2.96
C ASN A 32 -1.24 -13.93 -2.22
N ILE A 33 -1.87 -12.99 -2.94
CA ILE A 33 -2.52 -11.82 -2.34
C ILE A 33 -3.71 -12.26 -1.47
N ALA A 34 -4.57 -13.14 -1.95
CA ALA A 34 -5.70 -13.64 -1.16
C ALA A 34 -5.25 -14.36 0.12
N LYS A 35 -4.18 -15.16 0.05
CA LYS A 35 -3.56 -15.77 1.24
C LYS A 35 -3.08 -14.72 2.25
N LEU A 36 -2.51 -13.61 1.77
CA LEU A 36 -2.08 -12.51 2.63
C LEU A 36 -3.27 -11.82 3.30
N ILE A 37 -4.37 -11.58 2.57
CA ILE A 37 -5.60 -11.02 3.13
C ILE A 37 -6.12 -11.90 4.26
N SER A 38 -6.23 -13.20 4.04
CA SER A 38 -6.68 -14.15 5.07
C SER A 38 -5.77 -14.14 6.29
N ALA A 39 -4.44 -14.20 6.09
CA ALA A 39 -3.48 -14.16 7.18
C ALA A 39 -3.56 -12.85 7.99
N LEU A 40 -3.72 -11.70 7.33
CA LEU A 40 -3.91 -10.40 7.99
C LEU A 40 -5.24 -10.29 8.76
N GLY A 41 -6.22 -11.14 8.46
CA GLY A 41 -7.47 -11.27 9.21
C GLY A 41 -7.28 -11.95 10.57
N GLU A 42 -6.28 -12.80 10.70
CA GLU A 42 -5.98 -13.56 11.93
C GLU A 42 -4.99 -12.84 12.86
N VAL A 43 -4.28 -11.83 12.34
CA VAL A 43 -3.31 -11.04 13.12
C VAL A 43 -4.02 -10.08 14.06
N ASP A 44 -3.59 -10.07 15.34
CA ASP A 44 -4.08 -9.14 16.35
C ASP A 44 -3.70 -7.69 15.98
N VAL A 45 -4.69 -6.80 15.98
CA VAL A 45 -4.54 -5.38 15.63
C VAL A 45 -3.49 -4.68 16.51
N SER A 46 -3.36 -5.09 17.78
CA SER A 46 -2.42 -4.49 18.74
C SER A 46 -0.95 -4.62 18.34
N VAL A 47 -0.61 -5.59 17.48
CA VAL A 47 0.78 -5.80 16.99
C VAL A 47 0.97 -5.43 15.53
N MET A 48 -0.10 -5.01 14.83
CA MET A 48 -0.01 -4.68 13.40
C MET A 48 0.88 -3.47 13.13
N GLN A 49 0.88 -2.48 14.02
CA GLN A 49 1.76 -1.32 13.90
C GLN A 49 3.24 -1.73 13.99
N ASP A 50 3.58 -2.63 14.92
CA ASP A 50 4.97 -3.07 15.15
C ASP A 50 5.54 -3.85 13.96
N ILE A 51 4.69 -4.58 13.24
CA ILE A 51 5.08 -5.38 12.07
C ILE A 51 4.73 -4.70 10.74
N GLN A 52 4.24 -3.45 10.77
CA GLN A 52 3.70 -2.76 9.60
C GLN A 52 4.69 -2.72 8.43
N GLN A 53 5.95 -2.37 8.69
CA GLN A 53 6.96 -2.29 7.63
C GLN A 53 7.21 -3.66 6.98
N TYR A 54 7.14 -4.73 7.77
CA TYR A 54 7.31 -6.10 7.26
C TYR A 54 6.20 -6.49 6.29
N ILE A 55 4.94 -6.15 6.61
CA ILE A 55 3.78 -6.47 5.77
C ILE A 55 3.63 -5.54 4.56
N LEU A 56 4.09 -4.29 4.67
CA LEU A 56 4.07 -3.35 3.55
C LEU A 56 5.15 -3.66 2.50
N PHE A 57 6.28 -4.25 2.90
CA PHE A 57 7.40 -4.49 2.00
C PHE A 57 7.04 -5.34 0.75
N PRO A 58 6.31 -6.47 0.84
CA PRO A 58 5.85 -7.19 -0.35
C PRO A 58 4.92 -6.37 -1.26
N ILE A 59 4.10 -5.50 -0.68
CA ILE A 59 3.15 -4.66 -1.42
C ILE A 59 3.90 -3.59 -2.20
N GLN A 60 4.84 -2.92 -1.53
CA GLN A 60 5.74 -1.94 -2.14
C GLN A 60 6.47 -2.58 -3.32
N ASN A 61 7.05 -3.76 -3.15
CA ASN A 61 7.71 -4.47 -4.25
C ASN A 61 6.76 -4.79 -5.41
N GLY A 62 5.52 -5.18 -5.12
CA GLY A 62 4.51 -5.42 -6.14
C GLY A 62 4.13 -4.20 -6.96
N LEU A 63 3.98 -3.04 -6.32
CA LEU A 63 3.66 -1.80 -7.01
C LEU A 63 4.79 -1.33 -7.96
N HIS A 64 6.04 -1.76 -7.73
CA HIS A 64 7.17 -1.45 -8.61
C HIS A 64 7.30 -2.37 -9.83
N LEU A 65 6.44 -3.37 -10.01
CA LEU A 65 6.48 -4.25 -11.17
C LEU A 65 6.15 -3.48 -12.46
N LYS A 66 7.06 -3.52 -13.45
CA LYS A 66 6.92 -2.78 -14.73
C LYS A 66 5.66 -3.15 -15.54
N ASN A 67 5.20 -4.40 -15.43
CA ASN A 67 4.07 -4.94 -16.19
C ASN A 67 2.96 -5.41 -15.24
N LEU A 68 2.66 -4.62 -14.21
CA LEU A 68 1.58 -4.91 -13.28
C LEU A 68 0.23 -4.84 -14.01
N SER A 69 -0.49 -5.96 -14.07
CA SER A 69 -1.85 -5.94 -14.63
C SER A 69 -2.78 -5.13 -13.72
N GLU A 70 -3.76 -4.45 -14.31
CA GLU A 70 -4.78 -3.70 -13.57
C GLU A 70 -5.46 -4.55 -12.49
N SER A 71 -5.76 -5.81 -12.82
CA SER A 71 -6.41 -6.70 -11.86
C SER A 71 -5.54 -7.07 -10.65
N LEU A 72 -4.21 -7.09 -10.81
CA LEU A 72 -3.27 -7.25 -9.70
C LEU A 72 -3.10 -5.94 -8.94
N LEU A 73 -3.09 -4.80 -9.64
CA LEU A 73 -3.09 -3.48 -9.01
C LEU A 73 -4.30 -3.30 -8.08
N CYS A 74 -5.51 -3.66 -8.52
CA CYS A 74 -6.70 -3.64 -7.67
C CYS A 74 -6.49 -4.47 -6.39
N SER A 75 -6.03 -5.72 -6.53
CA SER A 75 -5.79 -6.59 -5.38
C SER A 75 -4.70 -6.06 -4.45
N LEU A 76 -3.64 -5.42 -4.96
CA LEU A 76 -2.63 -4.76 -4.12
C LEU A 76 -3.22 -3.54 -3.38
N CYS A 77 -4.03 -2.73 -4.06
CA CYS A 77 -4.74 -1.60 -3.46
C CYS A 77 -5.69 -2.06 -2.33
N GLU A 78 -6.41 -3.15 -2.53
CA GLU A 78 -7.30 -3.73 -1.51
C GLU A 78 -6.54 -4.13 -0.25
N VAL A 79 -5.43 -4.87 -0.39
CA VAL A 79 -4.61 -5.25 0.78
C VAL A 79 -4.01 -4.02 1.45
N LEU A 80 -3.52 -3.07 0.66
CA LEU A 80 -2.97 -1.82 1.17
C LEU A 80 -3.99 -1.09 2.04
N VAL A 81 -5.22 -0.93 1.55
CA VAL A 81 -6.33 -0.32 2.32
C VAL A 81 -6.61 -1.11 3.61
N LEU A 82 -6.58 -2.44 3.58
CA LEU A 82 -6.78 -3.27 4.78
C LEU A 82 -5.69 -3.03 5.84
N ILE A 83 -4.43 -2.86 5.42
CA ILE A 83 -3.31 -2.58 6.32
C ILE A 83 -3.43 -1.16 6.90
N LEU A 84 -3.69 -0.17 6.04
CA LEU A 84 -3.76 1.25 6.43
C LEU A 84 -4.98 1.58 7.30
N LYS A 85 -6.06 0.80 7.23
CA LYS A 85 -7.20 0.93 8.17
C LYS A 85 -6.87 0.51 9.60
N LYS A 86 -5.77 -0.20 9.81
CA LYS A 86 -5.37 -0.78 11.10
C LYS A 86 -4.04 -0.24 11.62
N THR A 87 -3.36 0.61 10.84
CA THR A 87 -2.01 1.11 11.14
C THR A 87 -1.86 2.55 10.66
N GLU A 88 -0.91 3.28 11.24
CA GLU A 88 -0.56 4.65 10.85
C GLU A 88 0.81 4.69 10.16
N ILE A 89 0.97 5.59 9.20
CA ILE A 89 2.25 5.88 8.54
C ILE A 89 2.94 7.00 9.30
N THR A 90 4.02 6.61 10.01
CA THR A 90 4.80 7.50 10.87
C THR A 90 6.13 7.94 10.24
N VAL A 91 6.52 7.29 9.13
CA VAL A 91 7.78 7.53 8.43
C VAL A 91 7.50 7.96 7.00
N THR A 92 7.98 9.14 6.65
CA THR A 92 7.79 9.78 5.33
C THR A 92 8.32 8.93 4.18
N GLY A 93 9.42 8.19 4.39
CA GLY A 93 9.94 7.24 3.40
C GLY A 93 8.92 6.16 3.01
N ILE A 94 8.23 5.56 3.99
CA ILE A 94 7.22 4.52 3.76
C ILE A 94 6.05 5.09 2.94
N PHE A 95 5.63 6.32 3.22
CA PHE A 95 4.62 7.01 2.43
C PHE A 95 5.03 7.10 0.96
N PHE A 96 6.24 7.58 0.68
CA PHE A 96 6.70 7.76 -0.69
C PHE A 96 6.99 6.45 -1.44
N ASP A 97 7.42 5.40 -0.73
CA ASP A 97 7.61 4.05 -1.27
C ASP A 97 6.29 3.39 -1.70
N ILE A 98 5.14 3.94 -1.27
CA ILE A 98 3.81 3.50 -1.67
C ILE A 98 3.20 4.48 -2.68
N PHE A 99 3.26 5.78 -2.37
CA PHE A 99 2.60 6.83 -3.16
C PHE A 99 3.17 6.90 -4.59
N HIS A 100 4.49 6.98 -4.77
CA HIS A 100 5.06 7.15 -6.10
C HIS A 100 4.78 5.95 -7.02
N PRO A 101 4.99 4.69 -6.60
CA PRO A 101 4.68 3.55 -7.44
C PRO A 101 3.19 3.45 -7.76
N LEU A 102 2.32 3.76 -6.80
CA LEU A 102 0.88 3.77 -7.01
C LEU A 102 0.50 4.79 -8.10
N MET A 103 1.00 6.01 -8.00
CA MET A 103 0.75 7.06 -9.00
C MET A 103 1.38 6.74 -10.36
N PHE A 104 2.58 6.15 -10.39
CA PHE A 104 3.26 5.74 -11.62
C PHE A 104 2.45 4.72 -12.43
N ASN A 105 1.77 3.78 -11.76
CA ASN A 105 0.94 2.78 -12.43
C ASN A 105 -0.25 3.41 -13.19
N VAL A 106 -0.85 4.48 -12.65
CA VAL A 106 -2.02 5.15 -13.25
C VAL A 106 -1.70 6.36 -14.11
N THR A 107 -0.55 7.01 -13.88
CA THR A 107 -0.11 8.22 -14.61
C THR A 107 1.36 8.12 -15.04
N PRO A 108 1.72 7.23 -15.99
CA PRO A 108 3.08 7.14 -16.49
C PRO A 108 3.43 8.38 -17.31
N ILE A 109 4.68 8.78 -17.20
CA ILE A 109 5.24 9.96 -17.88
C ILE A 109 5.10 9.87 -19.41
N GLU A 110 5.02 8.64 -19.95
CA GLU A 110 5.02 8.39 -21.40
C GLU A 110 3.62 8.43 -22.06
N SER A 111 2.52 8.54 -21.30
CA SER A 111 1.17 8.42 -21.87
C SER A 111 0.15 9.39 -21.27
N HIS A 112 -0.11 10.48 -22.01
CA HIS A 112 -1.08 11.52 -21.66
C HIS A 112 -2.55 11.04 -21.57
N ASN A 113 -2.89 9.85 -22.09
CA ASN A 113 -4.27 9.33 -22.13
C ASN A 113 -4.52 8.09 -21.25
N LYS A 114 -3.51 7.58 -20.52
CA LYS A 114 -3.65 6.26 -19.87
C LYS A 114 -4.75 6.19 -18.83
N VAL A 115 -5.08 7.30 -18.16
CA VAL A 115 -6.12 7.28 -17.11
C VAL A 115 -7.49 6.94 -17.68
N SER A 116 -7.83 7.46 -18.86
CA SER A 116 -9.12 7.19 -19.52
C SER A 116 -9.28 5.71 -19.89
N ASP A 117 -8.17 5.04 -20.22
CA ASP A 117 -8.14 3.66 -20.67
C ASP A 117 -8.18 2.63 -19.53
N LEU A 118 -8.01 3.07 -18.27
CA LEU A 118 -8.12 2.18 -17.09
C LEU A 118 -9.56 1.71 -16.88
N MET A 119 -9.72 0.50 -16.37
CA MET A 119 -11.00 0.01 -15.89
C MET A 119 -11.50 0.84 -14.70
N GLU A 120 -12.81 1.03 -14.62
CA GLU A 120 -13.45 1.80 -13.53
C GLU A 120 -13.12 1.24 -12.14
N ASP A 121 -13.08 -0.09 -12.00
CA ASP A 121 -12.68 -0.74 -10.76
C ASP A 121 -11.24 -0.39 -10.36
N THR A 122 -10.32 -0.27 -11.34
CA THR A 122 -8.94 0.14 -11.09
C THR A 122 -8.86 1.57 -10.61
N LYS A 123 -9.60 2.48 -11.26
CA LYS A 123 -9.68 3.90 -10.85
C LYS A 123 -10.18 4.01 -9.41
N ALA A 124 -11.28 3.34 -9.09
CA ALA A 124 -11.87 3.35 -7.76
C ALA A 124 -10.92 2.76 -6.69
N ALA A 125 -10.26 1.63 -6.99
CA ALA A 125 -9.31 0.99 -6.08
C ALA A 125 -8.12 1.90 -5.77
N VAL A 126 -7.57 2.58 -6.77
CA VAL A 126 -6.44 3.50 -6.61
C VAL A 126 -6.87 4.74 -5.83
N VAL A 127 -8.01 5.35 -6.13
CA VAL A 127 -8.54 6.49 -5.36
C VAL A 127 -8.73 6.12 -3.89
N GLN A 128 -9.33 4.95 -3.63
CA GLN A 128 -9.54 4.47 -2.26
C GLN A 128 -8.21 4.21 -1.53
N ALA A 129 -7.21 3.67 -2.22
CA ALA A 129 -5.88 3.45 -1.67
C ALA A 129 -5.17 4.77 -1.35
N VAL A 130 -5.17 5.74 -2.27
CA VAL A 130 -4.58 7.09 -2.07
C VAL A 130 -5.26 7.79 -0.90
N LYS A 131 -6.59 7.77 -0.86
CA LYS A 131 -7.36 8.37 0.24
C LYS A 131 -6.97 7.76 1.58
N CYS A 132 -6.97 6.42 1.68
CA CYS A 132 -6.62 5.72 2.91
C CYS A 132 -5.16 5.96 3.32
N LEU A 133 -4.25 6.11 2.36
CA LEU A 133 -2.85 6.44 2.62
C LEU A 133 -2.71 7.83 3.24
N LEU A 134 -3.39 8.83 2.68
CA LEU A 134 -3.38 10.19 3.24
C LEU A 134 -4.04 10.24 4.63
N GLU A 135 -5.17 9.55 4.83
CA GLU A 135 -5.89 9.50 6.11
C GLU A 135 -5.12 8.75 7.21
N SER A 136 -4.26 7.81 6.85
CA SER A 136 -3.45 7.03 7.81
C SER A 136 -2.10 7.66 8.14
N CYS A 137 -1.73 8.78 7.50
CA CYS A 137 -0.48 9.47 7.78
C CYS A 137 -0.58 10.33 9.05
N THR A 138 0.49 10.31 9.83
CA THR A 138 0.67 11.29 10.91
C THR A 138 0.81 12.72 10.38
N GLU A 139 0.53 13.71 11.22
CA GLU A 139 0.68 15.14 10.88
C GLU A 139 2.10 15.46 10.39
N LYS A 140 3.12 14.83 10.96
CA LYS A 140 4.51 14.99 10.52
C LYS A 140 4.70 14.53 9.07
N VAL A 141 4.22 13.34 8.73
CA VAL A 141 4.32 12.79 7.37
C VAL A 141 3.55 13.64 6.37
N LEU A 142 2.36 14.12 6.74
CA LEU A 142 1.59 15.04 5.88
C LEU A 142 2.31 16.37 5.71
N SER A 143 2.90 16.92 6.77
CA SER A 143 3.68 18.16 6.69
C SER A 143 4.90 18.01 5.79
N ASP A 144 5.59 16.87 5.86
CA ASP A 144 6.71 16.55 4.96
C ASP A 144 6.24 16.34 3.51
N PHE A 145 5.00 15.87 3.30
CA PHE A 145 4.42 15.72 1.97
C PHE A 145 4.03 17.06 1.37
N TYR A 146 3.37 17.95 2.12
CA TYR A 146 2.86 19.24 1.66
C TYR A 146 3.92 20.36 1.63
N ILE A 147 5.10 20.06 1.09
CA ILE A 147 6.17 21.05 0.84
C ILE A 147 6.32 21.36 -0.65
N TYR A 148 7.00 22.46 -0.95
CA TYR A 148 7.22 22.93 -2.32
C TYR A 148 7.93 21.89 -3.20
N ASP A 149 8.93 21.18 -2.65
CA ASP A 149 9.71 20.19 -3.41
C ASP A 149 8.86 19.00 -3.90
N ASN A 150 7.73 18.73 -3.22
CA ASN A 150 6.79 17.67 -3.57
C ASN A 150 5.62 18.14 -4.42
N LEU A 151 5.61 19.41 -4.86
CA LEU A 151 4.56 19.96 -5.72
C LEU A 151 4.33 19.13 -7.00
N PRO A 152 5.35 18.53 -7.65
CA PRO A 152 5.12 17.63 -8.79
C PRO A 152 4.27 16.40 -8.42
N ALA A 153 4.57 15.76 -7.28
CA ALA A 153 3.85 14.58 -6.79
C ALA A 153 2.39 14.94 -6.41
N ILE A 154 2.20 16.10 -5.76
CA ILE A 154 0.86 16.63 -5.44
C ILE A 154 0.09 16.96 -6.72
N GLY A 155 0.74 17.62 -7.68
CA GLY A 155 0.15 17.96 -8.97
C GLY A 155 -0.28 16.72 -9.74
N GLN A 156 0.52 15.65 -9.70
CA GLN A 156 0.21 14.38 -10.35
C GLN A 156 -1.07 13.74 -9.79
N VAL A 157 -1.22 13.67 -8.47
CA VAL A 157 -2.45 13.11 -7.86
C VAL A 157 -3.67 14.00 -8.10
N VAL A 158 -3.52 15.33 -8.05
CA VAL A 158 -4.62 16.26 -8.37
C VAL A 158 -5.05 16.11 -9.82
N ALA A 159 -4.11 16.04 -10.77
CA ALA A 159 -4.41 15.84 -12.18
C ALA A 159 -5.10 14.49 -12.43
N PHE A 160 -4.63 13.42 -11.77
CA PHE A 160 -5.30 12.12 -11.81
C PHE A 160 -6.74 12.22 -11.32
N LEU A 161 -6.98 12.80 -10.13
CA LEU A 161 -8.33 12.94 -9.57
C LEU A 161 -9.24 13.79 -10.47
N LEU A 162 -8.73 14.87 -11.06
CA LEU A 162 -9.47 15.71 -12.00
C LEU A 162 -9.83 14.98 -13.30
N SER A 163 -9.00 14.05 -13.76
CA SER A 163 -9.31 13.25 -14.96
C SER A 163 -10.39 12.19 -14.74
N LEU A 164 -10.82 11.97 -13.50
CA LEU A 164 -11.92 11.06 -13.15
C LEU A 164 -13.28 11.77 -13.05
N ALA A 165 -13.29 13.11 -12.96
CA ALA A 165 -14.47 13.95 -12.76
C ALA A 165 -15.08 14.39 -14.09
#